data_AF-A0A7Z2ZKQ8-F1
#
_entry.id   AF-A0A7Z2ZKQ8-F1
#
_cell.length_a   1.000
_cell.length_b   1.000
_cell.length_c   1.000
_cell.angle_alpha   90.00
_cell.angle_beta   90.00
_cell.angle_gamma   90.00
#
_symmetry.space_group_name_H-M   'P 1'
#
loop_
_entity.id
_entity.type
_entity.pdbx_description
1 polymer ?
#
loop_
_entity_poly.entity_id
_entity_poly.type
_entity_poly.pdbx_seq_one_letter_code
_entity_poly.pdbx_strand_id
1 'polypeptide(L)'
;MRRSTTDLFSVFRLYWTIILHTKRTDRKRRESSVELSPTESKVVYVRMRRRAVVRPRSVVTLGDVARLVTEDRLQMSLRSLPLHRITEKDGNLLLIDMLQVVKAIREAEPGMMIETFGEPHVLLEISPEGEVKPRIVILILAWLLLFFGSGMAMMNFHADVNMPAVQRRITELITGHSYSHPWLFQIPYSIGVGMGMLLFFNRLLRKRLNDEPNPLEVEMFMYQENVNHYVITEEYRKKHEGQAGGDGD
;
A
#
# COMPACT_ATOMS: atom_id res chain seq x y z
N MET A 1 70.82 27.58 20.93
CA MET A 1 69.65 28.13 20.20
C MET A 1 68.87 26.97 19.60
N ARG A 2 67.52 26.98 19.71
CA ARG A 2 66.50 25.94 19.33
C ARG A 2 66.44 24.72 20.25
N ARG A 3 65.49 24.56 21.21
CA ARG A 3 63.99 24.52 21.18
C ARG A 3 63.46 23.60 20.07
N SER A 4 62.52 22.70 20.25
CA SER A 4 61.76 22.18 21.41
C SER A 4 60.92 21.06 20.78
N THR A 5 61.30 19.79 20.92
CA THR A 5 60.48 18.65 20.47
C THR A 5 59.51 18.19 21.55
N THR A 6 59.47 18.88 22.69
CA THR A 6 58.62 18.58 23.85
C THR A 6 57.22 19.19 23.78
N ASP A 7 56.92 20.06 22.82
CA ASP A 7 55.63 20.76 22.77
C ASP A 7 54.49 19.91 22.21
N LEU A 8 54.74 19.03 21.23
CA LEU A 8 53.65 18.33 20.55
C LEU A 8 52.95 17.30 21.45
N PHE A 9 53.73 16.58 22.27
CA PHE A 9 53.17 15.61 23.23
C PHE A 9 52.47 16.27 24.42
N SER A 10 52.94 17.45 24.84
CA SER A 10 52.30 18.20 25.93
C SER A 10 50.92 18.74 25.49
N VAL A 11 50.83 19.25 24.26
CA VAL A 11 49.56 19.70 23.67
C VAL A 11 48.58 18.55 23.51
N PHE A 12 49.03 17.38 23.02
CA PHE A 12 48.17 16.19 22.91
C PHE A 12 47.67 15.71 24.27
N ARG A 13 48.53 15.72 25.30
CA ARG A 13 48.16 15.30 26.65
C ARG A 13 47.17 16.27 27.29
N LEU A 14 47.31 17.56 27.05
CA LEU A 14 46.35 18.57 27.50
C LEU A 14 45.00 18.41 26.80
N TYR A 15 45.00 18.21 25.48
CA TYR A 15 43.78 18.00 24.69
C TYR A 15 43.03 16.72 25.11
N TRP A 16 43.76 15.63 25.33
CA TRP A 16 43.19 14.37 25.80
C TRP A 16 42.65 14.48 27.23
N THR A 17 43.32 15.24 28.09
CA THR A 17 42.86 15.49 29.47
C THR A 17 41.60 16.34 29.49
N ILE A 18 41.49 17.36 28.62
CA ILE A 18 40.28 18.18 28.48
C ILE A 18 39.11 17.35 27.95
N ILE A 19 39.33 16.48 26.96
CA ILE A 19 38.30 15.56 26.44
C ILE A 19 37.82 14.59 27.52
N LEU A 20 38.76 14.01 28.30
CA LEU A 20 38.41 13.12 29.41
C LEU A 20 37.68 13.85 30.54
N HIS A 21 38.06 15.10 30.83
CA HIS A 21 37.42 15.90 31.86
C HIS A 21 36.01 16.33 31.45
N THR A 22 35.84 16.78 30.20
CA THR A 22 34.53 17.09 29.59
C THR A 22 33.60 15.87 29.60
N LYS A 23 34.09 14.68 29.23
CA LYS A 23 33.27 13.44 29.31
C LYS A 23 32.89 13.08 30.75
N ARG A 24 33.70 13.42 31.75
CA ARG A 24 33.42 13.13 33.16
C ARG A 24 32.44 14.13 33.78
N THR A 25 32.53 15.41 33.41
CA THR A 25 31.59 16.44 33.84
C THR A 25 30.23 16.29 33.17
N ASP A 26 30.16 15.88 31.89
CA ASP A 26 28.89 15.55 31.23
C ASP A 26 28.21 14.34 31.86
N ARG A 27 28.99 13.34 32.25
CA ARG A 27 28.47 12.15 32.95
C ARG A 27 27.94 12.51 34.35
N LYS A 28 28.65 13.34 35.12
CA LYS A 28 28.15 13.83 36.42
C LYS A 28 26.94 14.74 36.27
N ARG A 29 26.85 15.54 35.20
CA ARG A 29 25.69 16.41 34.91
C ARG A 29 24.46 15.60 34.49
N ARG A 30 24.67 14.52 33.71
CA ARG A 30 23.63 13.52 33.43
C ARG A 30 23.20 12.74 34.67
N GLU A 31 24.11 12.48 35.62
CA GLU A 31 23.77 11.82 36.89
C GLU A 31 23.03 12.77 37.86
N SER A 32 23.35 14.07 37.89
CA SER A 32 22.67 15.06 38.76
C SER A 32 21.35 15.61 38.21
N SER A 33 21.05 15.42 36.92
CA SER A 33 19.74 15.76 36.33
C SER A 33 18.75 14.58 36.33
N VAL A 34 19.07 13.47 37.02
CA VAL A 34 18.24 12.27 37.12
C VAL A 34 17.39 12.23 38.41
N GLU A 35 17.47 13.24 39.28
CA GLU A 35 16.50 13.41 40.39
C GLU A 35 15.34 14.33 40.00
N LEU A 36 14.54 13.87 39.03
CA LEU A 36 13.12 14.22 38.93
C LEU A 36 12.37 12.94 38.58
N SER A 37 11.73 12.34 39.60
CA SER A 37 10.66 11.33 39.58
C SER A 37 10.52 10.52 38.26
N PRO A 38 10.88 9.22 38.22
CA PRO A 38 10.57 8.39 37.08
C PRO A 38 9.08 8.03 37.16
N THR A 39 8.22 8.90 36.64
CA THR A 39 7.02 8.39 36.02
C THR A 39 7.51 7.72 34.74
N GLU A 40 7.85 6.44 34.79
CA GLU A 40 8.23 5.67 33.60
C GLU A 40 7.12 5.80 32.55
N SER A 41 7.31 6.69 31.58
CA SER A 41 6.41 6.82 30.46
C SER A 41 6.59 5.60 29.57
N LYS A 42 5.72 4.62 29.75
CA LYS A 42 5.69 3.41 28.93
C LYS A 42 5.45 3.81 27.47
N VAL A 43 6.36 3.45 26.58
CA VAL A 43 6.25 3.72 25.15
C VAL A 43 5.84 2.45 24.42
N VAL A 44 4.91 2.57 23.47
CA VAL A 44 4.56 1.53 22.50
C VAL A 44 4.81 2.02 21.09
N TYR A 45 5.57 1.22 20.34
CA TYR A 45 5.78 1.42 18.91
C TYR A 45 4.77 0.58 18.15
N VAL A 46 3.91 1.24 17.38
CA VAL A 46 2.84 0.61 16.62
C VAL A 46 3.15 0.73 15.14
N ARG A 47 3.38 -0.40 14.47
CA ARG A 47 3.51 -0.44 13.01
C ARG A 47 2.30 -1.11 12.39
N MET A 48 1.49 -0.33 11.68
CA MET A 48 0.31 -0.85 10.96
C MET A 48 0.73 -1.78 9.82
N ARG A 49 -0.09 -2.78 9.51
CA ARG A 49 0.07 -3.64 8.33
C ARG A 49 -0.68 -3.03 7.15
N ARG A 50 -0.25 -3.32 5.91
CA ARG A 50 -0.98 -2.87 4.72
C ARG A 50 -2.30 -3.61 4.52
N ARG A 51 -2.28 -4.93 4.70
CA ARG A 51 -3.41 -5.83 4.48
C ARG A 51 -3.38 -7.00 5.45
N ALA A 52 -4.54 -7.48 5.87
CA ALA A 52 -4.67 -8.73 6.61
C ALA A 52 -5.98 -9.45 6.23
N VAL A 53 -5.98 -10.78 6.32
CA VAL A 53 -7.14 -11.62 6.01
C VAL A 53 -7.72 -12.16 7.30
N VAL A 54 -9.03 -12.03 7.47
CA VAL A 54 -9.76 -12.40 8.69
C VAL A 54 -10.98 -13.25 8.36
N ARG A 55 -11.39 -14.10 9.30
CA ARG A 55 -12.56 -14.96 9.12
C ARG A 55 -13.85 -14.20 9.40
N PRO A 56 -14.96 -14.49 8.71
CA PRO A 56 -16.27 -13.94 9.05
C PRO A 56 -16.65 -14.24 10.50
N ARG A 57 -17.37 -13.31 11.14
CA ARG A 57 -17.83 -13.41 12.54
C ARG A 57 -16.71 -13.55 13.58
N SER A 58 -15.46 -13.27 13.21
CA SER A 58 -14.33 -13.22 14.14
C SER A 58 -14.18 -11.82 14.76
N VAL A 59 -13.45 -11.76 15.88
CA VAL A 59 -13.06 -10.50 16.51
C VAL A 59 -11.68 -10.16 15.99
N VAL A 60 -11.54 -8.98 15.41
CA VAL A 60 -10.26 -8.44 14.95
C VAL A 60 -9.52 -7.88 16.16
N THR A 61 -8.29 -8.35 16.37
CA THR A 61 -7.43 -7.89 17.46
C THR A 61 -6.37 -6.92 16.95
N LEU A 62 -5.77 -6.17 17.87
CA LEU A 62 -4.65 -5.27 17.55
C LEU A 62 -3.45 -6.03 16.94
N GLY A 63 -3.22 -7.28 17.34
CA GLY A 63 -2.17 -8.12 16.77
C GLY A 63 -2.40 -8.50 15.29
N ASP A 64 -3.65 -8.52 14.84
CA ASP A 64 -4.02 -8.81 13.45
C ASP A 64 -3.72 -7.63 12.53
N VAL A 65 -3.93 -6.41 13.03
CA VAL A 65 -3.79 -5.16 12.25
C VAL A 65 -2.41 -4.53 12.35
N ALA A 66 -1.69 -4.72 13.47
CA ALA A 66 -0.43 -4.03 13.71
C ALA A 66 0.64 -4.95 14.32
N ARG A 67 1.90 -4.60 14.10
CA ARG A 67 3.03 -5.11 14.87
C ARG A 67 3.35 -4.13 15.98
N LEU A 68 3.42 -4.63 17.20
CA LEU A 68 3.69 -3.84 18.39
C LEU A 68 5.08 -4.15 18.92
N VAL A 69 5.80 -3.14 19.40
CA VAL A 69 7.04 -3.31 20.17
C VAL A 69 6.93 -2.50 21.45
N THR A 70 6.99 -3.19 22.59
CA THR A 70 6.95 -2.65 23.96
C THR A 70 7.41 -3.75 24.92
N GLU A 71 7.30 -3.54 26.24
CA GLU A 71 7.60 -4.55 27.26
C GLU A 71 6.78 -5.84 27.05
N ASP A 72 7.40 -7.02 27.21
CA ASP A 72 6.81 -8.33 26.86
C ASP A 72 5.41 -8.57 27.44
N ARG A 73 5.18 -8.18 28.70
CA ARG A 73 3.88 -8.32 29.37
C ARG A 73 2.79 -7.46 28.71
N LEU A 74 3.11 -6.20 28.43
CA LEU A 74 2.21 -5.26 27.77
C LEU A 74 1.99 -5.64 26.32
N GLN A 75 3.03 -6.13 25.65
CA GLN A 75 2.93 -6.57 24.26
C GLN A 75 1.92 -7.71 24.11
N MET A 76 1.92 -8.70 25.01
CA MET A 76 0.92 -9.78 24.98
C MET A 76 -0.50 -9.26 25.24
N SER A 77 -0.66 -8.40 26.25
CA SER A 77 -1.96 -7.78 26.57
C SER A 77 -2.51 -7.00 25.38
N LEU A 78 -1.72 -6.06 24.85
CA LEU A 78 -2.10 -5.20 23.72
C LEU A 78 -2.34 -6.01 22.45
N ARG A 79 -1.58 -7.08 22.16
CA ARG A 79 -1.85 -7.93 20.99
C ARG A 79 -3.24 -8.55 21.02
N SER A 80 -3.74 -8.90 22.20
CA SER A 80 -5.07 -9.50 22.38
C SER A 80 -6.23 -8.50 22.44
N LEU A 81 -5.93 -7.20 22.39
CA LEU A 81 -6.93 -6.14 22.51
C LEU A 81 -7.91 -6.20 21.32
N PRO A 82 -9.22 -6.36 21.57
CA PRO A 82 -10.23 -6.40 20.50
C PRO A 82 -10.49 -4.99 19.96
N LEU A 83 -10.49 -4.83 18.63
CA LEU A 83 -10.75 -3.57 17.96
C LEU A 83 -12.14 -3.51 17.34
N HIS A 84 -12.51 -4.56 16.60
CA HIS A 84 -13.80 -4.60 15.91
C HIS A 84 -14.32 -6.03 15.81
N ARG A 85 -15.64 -6.21 15.86
CA ARG A 85 -16.28 -7.51 15.65
C ARG A 85 -16.90 -7.54 14.27
N ILE A 86 -16.44 -8.47 13.44
CA ILE A 86 -16.93 -8.60 12.07
C ILE A 86 -18.39 -9.02 12.07
N THR A 87 -19.23 -8.20 11.47
CA THR A 87 -20.65 -8.41 11.25
C THR A 87 -20.95 -8.57 9.76
N GLU A 88 -22.12 -9.10 9.42
CA GLU A 88 -22.53 -9.26 8.01
C GLU A 88 -22.74 -7.92 7.28
N LYS A 89 -22.74 -6.79 8.02
CA LYS A 89 -22.81 -5.44 7.45
C LYS A 89 -21.46 -4.94 6.94
N ASP A 90 -20.35 -5.52 7.41
CA ASP A 90 -18.99 -5.06 7.10
C ASP A 90 -18.53 -5.50 5.70
N GLY A 91 -19.33 -6.28 4.97
CA GLY A 91 -19.02 -6.72 3.60
C GLY A 91 -17.80 -7.64 3.53
N ASN A 92 -17.06 -7.56 2.42
CA ASN A 92 -15.85 -8.34 2.20
C ASN A 92 -14.57 -7.55 2.54
N LEU A 93 -14.66 -6.23 2.62
CA LEU A 93 -13.53 -5.33 2.92
C LEU A 93 -13.88 -4.41 4.08
N LEU A 94 -13.05 -4.41 5.12
CA LEU A 94 -13.17 -3.52 6.27
C LEU A 94 -11.88 -2.70 6.42
N LEU A 95 -12.02 -1.39 6.62
CA LEU A 95 -10.90 -0.48 6.86
C LEU A 95 -10.78 -0.19 8.36
N ILE A 96 -9.60 -0.44 8.94
CA ILE A 96 -9.27 0.02 10.30
C ILE A 96 -8.20 1.10 10.21
N ASP A 97 -8.50 2.27 10.74
CA ASP A 97 -7.59 3.41 10.75
C ASP A 97 -6.69 3.44 12.00
N MET A 98 -5.61 4.20 11.92
CA MET A 98 -4.63 4.37 12.99
C MET A 98 -5.19 5.10 14.22
N LEU A 99 -6.11 6.05 14.06
CA LEU A 99 -6.78 6.74 15.17
C LEU A 99 -7.67 5.80 15.99
N GLN A 100 -8.36 4.84 15.35
CA GLN A 100 -9.11 3.80 16.04
C GLN A 100 -8.20 2.94 16.91
N VAL A 101 -7.03 2.57 16.38
CA VAL A 101 -6.00 1.84 17.12
C VAL A 101 -5.47 2.66 18.28
N VAL A 102 -5.09 3.92 18.05
CA VAL A 102 -4.59 4.83 19.09
C VAL A 102 -5.61 5.02 20.20
N LYS A 103 -6.89 5.18 19.84
CA LYS A 103 -7.99 5.30 20.80
C LYS A 103 -8.14 4.04 21.65
N ALA A 104 -8.16 2.86 21.03
CA ALA A 104 -8.26 1.59 21.74
C ALA A 104 -7.09 1.36 22.71
N ILE A 105 -5.86 1.69 22.30
CA ILE A 105 -4.67 1.58 23.18
C ILE A 105 -4.78 2.55 24.35
N ARG A 106 -5.20 3.80 24.12
CA ARG A 106 -5.35 4.80 25.19
C ARG A 106 -6.44 4.43 26.21
N GLU A 107 -7.52 3.81 25.76
CA GLU A 107 -8.60 3.31 26.63
C GLU A 107 -8.14 2.11 27.47
N ALA A 108 -7.30 1.23 26.91
CA ALA A 108 -6.77 0.07 27.60
C ALA A 108 -5.65 0.41 28.61
N GLU A 109 -4.72 1.30 28.23
CA GLU A 109 -3.55 1.68 29.04
C GLU A 109 -3.39 3.21 29.07
N PRO A 110 -4.10 3.90 29.99
CA PRO A 110 -3.99 5.35 30.16
C PRO A 110 -2.57 5.76 30.56
N GLY A 111 -2.01 6.76 29.87
CA GLY A 111 -0.66 7.29 30.15
C GLY A 111 0.47 6.68 29.34
N MET A 112 0.18 5.71 28.46
CA MET A 112 1.13 5.18 27.50
C MET A 112 1.41 6.18 26.37
N MET A 113 2.68 6.35 26.01
CA MET A 113 3.12 7.10 24.83
C MET A 113 3.05 6.19 23.60
N ILE A 114 2.34 6.63 22.56
CA ILE A 114 2.10 5.84 21.36
C ILE A 114 2.86 6.48 20.19
N GLU A 115 3.80 5.73 19.62
CA GLU A 115 4.59 6.12 18.46
C GLU A 115 4.17 5.25 17.27
N THR A 116 3.64 5.86 16.21
CA THR A 116 3.08 5.13 15.07
C THR A 116 3.99 5.18 13.85
N PHE A 117 4.10 4.05 13.13
CA PHE A 117 4.93 3.90 11.95
C PHE A 117 4.19 3.14 10.84
N GLY A 118 4.57 3.40 9.60
CA GLY A 118 3.98 2.74 8.43
C GLY A 118 2.70 3.41 7.97
N GLU A 119 1.80 2.62 7.41
CA GLU A 119 0.60 3.09 6.75
C GLU A 119 -0.47 3.56 7.76
N PRO A 120 -1.26 4.61 7.44
CA PRO A 120 -2.25 5.16 8.37
C PRO A 120 -3.51 4.26 8.53
N HIS A 121 -3.61 3.19 7.75
CA HIS A 121 -4.77 2.29 7.73
C HIS A 121 -4.35 0.87 7.35
N VAL A 122 -5.18 -0.09 7.76
CA VAL A 122 -5.09 -1.51 7.39
C VAL A 122 -6.37 -1.89 6.64
N LEU A 123 -6.22 -2.50 5.47
CA LEU A 123 -7.34 -3.10 4.75
C LEU A 123 -7.51 -4.57 5.17
N LEU A 124 -8.65 -4.88 5.79
CA LEU A 124 -9.02 -6.22 6.20
C LEU A 124 -9.93 -6.87 5.16
N GLU A 125 -9.52 -8.06 4.71
CA GLU A 125 -10.30 -8.87 3.79
C GLU A 125 -11.01 -9.98 4.57
N ILE A 126 -12.33 -9.99 4.50
CA ILE A 126 -13.20 -10.92 5.20
C ILE A 126 -13.50 -12.08 4.24
N SER A 127 -12.80 -13.20 4.41
CA SER A 127 -12.94 -14.38 3.53
C SER A 127 -13.30 -15.64 4.34
N PRO A 128 -14.42 -16.32 4.04
CA PRO A 128 -14.80 -17.57 4.70
C PRO A 128 -13.81 -18.72 4.44
N GLU A 129 -13.15 -18.73 3.28
CA GLU A 129 -12.27 -19.83 2.86
C GLU A 129 -10.80 -19.59 3.23
N GLY A 130 -10.45 -18.43 3.80
CA GLY A 130 -9.06 -18.03 3.98
C GLY A 130 -8.41 -17.72 2.63
N GLU A 131 -7.25 -18.33 2.34
CA GLU A 131 -6.53 -18.13 1.07
C GLU A 131 -7.37 -18.57 -0.13
N VAL A 132 -7.53 -17.67 -1.11
CA VAL A 132 -8.29 -17.91 -2.33
C VAL A 132 -7.63 -19.02 -3.15
N LYS A 133 -8.24 -20.20 -3.19
CA LYS A 133 -7.74 -21.29 -4.04
C LYS A 133 -7.98 -20.97 -5.51
N PRO A 134 -6.96 -21.09 -6.38
CA PRO A 134 -7.13 -20.82 -7.80
C PRO A 134 -8.07 -21.85 -8.43
N ARG A 135 -9.11 -21.36 -9.12
CA ARG A 135 -10.02 -22.21 -9.89
C ARG A 135 -9.33 -22.66 -11.17
N ILE A 136 -8.72 -23.84 -11.13
CA ILE A 136 -7.89 -24.41 -12.21
C ILE A 136 -8.59 -24.38 -13.57
N VAL A 137 -9.91 -24.67 -13.61
CA VAL A 137 -10.70 -24.61 -14.86
C VAL A 137 -10.75 -23.20 -15.45
N ILE A 138 -10.95 -22.18 -14.61
CA ILE A 138 -10.96 -20.78 -15.06
C ILE A 138 -9.57 -20.36 -15.51
N LEU A 139 -8.53 -20.82 -14.82
CA LEU A 139 -7.14 -20.55 -15.20
C LEU A 139 -6.82 -21.11 -16.59
N ILE A 140 -7.20 -22.36 -16.87
CA ILE A 140 -7.00 -22.99 -18.18
C ILE A 140 -7.78 -22.25 -19.25
N LEU A 141 -9.04 -21.88 -18.99
CA LEU A 141 -9.85 -21.13 -19.94
C LEU A 141 -9.27 -19.74 -20.23
N ALA A 142 -8.83 -19.03 -19.20
CA ALA A 142 -8.17 -17.73 -19.34
C ALA A 142 -6.86 -17.86 -20.12
N TRP A 143 -6.08 -18.92 -19.88
CA TRP A 143 -4.84 -19.18 -20.61
C TRP A 143 -5.10 -19.43 -22.11
N LEU A 144 -6.10 -20.24 -22.46
CA LEU A 144 -6.50 -20.45 -23.86
C LEU A 144 -6.97 -19.14 -24.50
N LEU A 145 -7.81 -18.37 -23.79
CA LEU A 145 -8.29 -17.07 -24.26
C LEU A 145 -7.13 -16.10 -24.53
N LEU A 146 -6.15 -16.04 -23.62
CA LEU A 146 -4.94 -15.23 -23.78
C LEU A 146 -4.05 -15.74 -24.92
N PHE A 147 -3.89 -17.04 -25.08
CA PHE A 147 -3.11 -17.63 -26.16
C PHE A 147 -3.70 -17.28 -27.54
N PHE A 148 -4.98 -17.54 -27.75
CA PHE A 148 -5.64 -17.22 -29.03
C PHE A 148 -5.80 -15.71 -29.23
N GLY A 149 -6.12 -14.96 -28.17
CA GLY A 149 -6.25 -13.50 -28.22
C GLY A 149 -4.94 -12.79 -28.58
N SER A 150 -3.83 -13.21 -27.96
CA SER A 150 -2.50 -12.67 -28.26
C SER A 150 -2.02 -13.06 -29.66
N GLY A 151 -2.27 -14.30 -30.11
CA GLY A 151 -2.00 -14.73 -31.48
C GLY A 151 -2.76 -13.90 -32.53
N MET A 152 -4.06 -13.65 -32.32
CA MET A 152 -4.85 -12.78 -33.19
C MET A 152 -4.33 -11.33 -33.20
N ALA A 153 -3.98 -10.79 -32.03
CA ALA A 153 -3.42 -9.45 -31.93
C ALA A 153 -2.07 -9.35 -32.67
N MET A 154 -1.18 -10.33 -32.47
CA MET A 154 0.11 -10.40 -33.15
C MET A 154 -0.06 -10.45 -34.66
N MET A 155 -0.97 -11.30 -35.16
CA MET A 155 -1.29 -11.36 -36.59
C MET A 155 -1.84 -10.01 -37.09
N ASN A 156 -2.74 -9.37 -36.35
CA ASN A 156 -3.29 -8.07 -36.75
C ASN A 156 -2.24 -6.95 -36.81
N PHE A 157 -1.24 -6.97 -35.92
CA PHE A 157 -0.15 -5.99 -35.94
C PHE A 157 0.92 -6.30 -37.00
N HIS A 158 1.18 -7.58 -37.32
CA HIS A 158 2.18 -7.96 -38.31
C HIS A 158 1.63 -8.04 -39.75
N ALA A 159 0.32 -8.19 -39.94
CA ALA A 159 -0.34 -8.27 -41.26
C ALA A 159 -0.88 -6.91 -41.75
N ASP A 160 -0.22 -5.82 -41.38
CA ASP A 160 -0.55 -4.44 -41.77
C ASP A 160 -2.03 -4.07 -41.49
N VAL A 161 -2.38 -4.06 -40.20
CA VAL A 161 -3.60 -3.48 -39.60
C VAL A 161 -4.94 -3.81 -40.28
N ASN A 162 -5.06 -4.97 -40.92
CA ASN A 162 -6.27 -5.37 -41.65
C ASN A 162 -6.89 -6.65 -41.07
N MET A 163 -7.71 -6.49 -40.02
CA MET A 163 -8.49 -7.56 -39.39
C MET A 163 -9.27 -8.43 -40.41
N PRO A 164 -9.96 -7.85 -41.42
CA PRO A 164 -10.59 -8.63 -42.48
C PRO A 164 -9.63 -9.55 -43.25
N ALA A 165 -8.42 -9.09 -43.57
CA ALA A 165 -7.43 -9.89 -44.30
C ALA A 165 -6.91 -11.07 -43.47
N VAL A 166 -6.69 -10.86 -42.17
CA VAL A 166 -6.29 -11.92 -41.24
C VAL A 166 -7.36 -13.00 -41.13
N GLN A 167 -8.63 -12.61 -40.95
CA GLN A 167 -9.74 -13.55 -40.84
C GLN A 167 -9.96 -14.35 -42.13
N ARG A 168 -9.84 -13.72 -43.31
CA ARG A 168 -9.86 -14.41 -44.60
C ARG A 168 -8.73 -15.42 -44.71
N ARG A 169 -7.50 -15.02 -44.35
CA ARG A 169 -6.33 -15.89 -44.44
C ARG A 169 -6.41 -17.11 -43.51
N ILE A 170 -6.90 -16.94 -42.28
CA ILE A 170 -7.12 -18.07 -41.36
C ILE A 170 -8.18 -19.02 -41.92
N THR A 171 -9.27 -18.46 -42.47
CA THR A 171 -10.35 -19.26 -43.06
C THR A 171 -9.86 -20.03 -44.29
N GLU A 172 -9.03 -19.42 -45.14
CA GLU A 172 -8.38 -20.06 -46.27
C GLU A 172 -7.45 -21.21 -45.86
N LEU A 173 -6.64 -21.02 -44.81
CA LEU A 173 -5.73 -22.06 -44.33
C LEU A 173 -6.46 -23.29 -43.77
N ILE A 174 -7.66 -23.09 -43.21
CA ILE A 174 -8.47 -24.16 -42.62
C ILE A 174 -9.36 -24.84 -43.67
N THR A 175 -9.97 -24.06 -44.56
CA THR A 175 -10.95 -24.57 -45.54
C THR A 175 -10.34 -24.87 -46.92
N GLY A 176 -9.11 -24.42 -47.20
CA GLY A 176 -8.44 -24.57 -48.50
C GLY A 176 -9.03 -23.69 -49.62
N HIS A 177 -10.08 -22.92 -49.35
CA HIS A 177 -10.79 -22.12 -50.34
C HIS A 177 -10.81 -20.63 -49.97
N SER A 178 -10.57 -19.78 -50.97
CA SER A 178 -10.62 -18.32 -50.84
C SER A 178 -12.06 -17.82 -50.89
N TYR A 179 -12.70 -17.73 -49.72
CA TYR A 179 -14.02 -17.11 -49.60
C TYR A 179 -13.93 -15.59 -49.40
N SER A 180 -14.83 -14.84 -50.04
CA SER A 180 -14.89 -13.38 -49.92
C SER A 180 -15.27 -12.88 -48.52
N HIS A 181 -16.02 -13.68 -47.75
CA HIS A 181 -16.53 -13.32 -46.42
C HIS A 181 -16.39 -14.48 -45.42
N PRO A 182 -15.55 -14.36 -44.37
CA PRO A 182 -15.29 -15.43 -43.40
C PRO A 182 -16.31 -15.43 -42.24
N TRP A 183 -17.60 -15.64 -42.56
CA TRP A 183 -18.70 -15.58 -41.57
C TRP A 183 -18.50 -16.49 -40.34
N LEU A 184 -17.86 -17.65 -40.55
CA LEU A 184 -17.61 -18.63 -39.48
C LEU A 184 -16.68 -18.09 -38.38
N PHE A 185 -15.77 -17.18 -38.71
CA PHE A 185 -14.88 -16.52 -37.74
C PHE A 185 -15.45 -15.17 -37.27
N GLN A 186 -16.14 -14.45 -38.15
CA GLN A 186 -16.65 -13.11 -37.85
C GLN A 186 -17.76 -13.14 -36.79
N ILE A 187 -18.68 -14.10 -36.85
CA ILE A 187 -19.78 -14.20 -35.88
C ILE A 187 -19.26 -14.49 -34.46
N PRO A 188 -18.44 -15.53 -34.22
CA PRO A 188 -17.86 -15.77 -32.89
C PRO A 188 -16.95 -14.63 -32.42
N TYR A 189 -16.18 -14.02 -33.33
CA TYR A 189 -15.33 -12.87 -33.00
C TYR A 189 -16.16 -11.68 -32.49
N SER A 190 -17.22 -11.29 -33.21
CA SER A 190 -18.09 -10.18 -32.80
C SER A 190 -18.83 -10.46 -31.49
N ILE A 191 -19.33 -11.69 -31.29
CA ILE A 191 -19.93 -12.11 -30.02
C ILE A 191 -18.89 -12.08 -28.90
N GLY A 192 -17.68 -12.57 -29.14
CA GLY A 192 -16.59 -12.59 -28.16
C GLY A 192 -16.14 -11.19 -27.76
N VAL A 193 -15.98 -10.27 -28.72
CA VAL A 193 -15.65 -8.87 -28.46
C VAL A 193 -16.80 -8.18 -27.72
N GLY A 194 -18.04 -8.34 -28.18
CA GLY A 194 -19.21 -7.74 -27.54
C GLY A 194 -19.45 -8.25 -26.12
N MET A 195 -19.36 -9.56 -25.91
CA MET A 195 -19.48 -10.19 -24.59
C MET A 195 -18.29 -9.88 -23.69
N GLY A 196 -17.07 -9.80 -24.25
CA GLY A 196 -15.86 -9.43 -23.52
C GLY A 196 -15.96 -7.99 -23.00
N MET A 197 -16.37 -7.06 -23.87
CA MET A 197 -16.63 -5.67 -23.48
C MET A 197 -17.79 -5.59 -22.49
N LEU A 198 -18.88 -6.33 -22.75
CA LEU A 198 -19.98 -6.38 -21.81
C LEU A 198 -19.48 -6.87 -20.45
N LEU A 199 -18.83 -8.02 -20.31
CA LEU A 199 -18.33 -8.52 -19.02
C LEU A 199 -17.28 -7.60 -18.36
N PHE A 200 -16.39 -6.99 -19.16
CA PHE A 200 -15.37 -6.05 -18.67
C PHE A 200 -16.00 -4.80 -18.03
N PHE A 201 -17.03 -4.23 -18.68
CA PHE A 201 -17.76 -3.07 -18.14
C PHE A 201 -18.91 -3.46 -17.21
N ASN A 202 -19.43 -4.69 -17.33
CA ASN A 202 -20.63 -5.20 -16.66
C ASN A 202 -20.27 -6.20 -15.57
N ARG A 203 -19.44 -5.74 -14.64
CA ARG A 203 -19.38 -6.24 -13.26
C ARG A 203 -20.72 -6.02 -12.51
N LEU A 204 -21.73 -5.44 -13.15
CA LEU A 204 -23.08 -5.21 -12.63
C LEU A 204 -24.04 -6.40 -12.78
N LEU A 205 -23.81 -7.37 -13.67
CA LEU A 205 -24.80 -8.43 -13.92
C LEU A 205 -24.84 -9.60 -12.92
N ARG A 206 -23.97 -9.66 -11.88
CA ARG A 206 -24.22 -10.51 -10.69
C ARG A 206 -23.65 -9.91 -9.40
N LYS A 207 -24.56 -9.41 -8.55
CA LYS A 207 -24.57 -9.42 -7.08
C LYS A 207 -23.21 -9.35 -6.35
N ARG A 208 -22.98 -8.24 -5.64
CA ARG A 208 -22.51 -8.17 -4.24
C ARG A 208 -21.32 -9.07 -3.82
N LEU A 209 -20.33 -9.33 -4.69
CA LEU A 209 -19.26 -10.27 -4.34
C LEU A 209 -17.83 -9.76 -4.48
N ASN A 210 -17.59 -8.49 -4.81
CA ASN A 210 -16.30 -7.85 -4.51
C ASN A 210 -16.41 -6.35 -4.67
N ASP A 211 -16.06 -5.61 -3.62
CA ASP A 211 -15.95 -4.14 -3.58
C ASP A 211 -14.70 -3.63 -4.33
N GLU A 212 -14.25 -4.35 -5.36
CA GLU A 212 -13.08 -3.97 -6.14
C GLU A 212 -13.51 -3.03 -7.29
N PRO A 213 -12.87 -1.85 -7.42
CA PRO A 213 -13.24 -0.85 -8.41
C PRO A 213 -13.03 -1.35 -9.85
N ASN A 214 -13.82 -0.81 -10.79
CA ASN A 214 -13.63 -1.04 -12.23
C ASN A 214 -12.29 -0.44 -12.68
N PRO A 215 -11.52 -1.09 -13.59
CA PRO A 215 -10.33 -0.47 -14.19
C PRO A 215 -10.52 0.98 -14.66
N LEU A 216 -11.67 1.32 -15.25
CA LEU A 216 -11.97 2.71 -15.63
C LEU A 216 -12.19 3.62 -14.42
N GLU A 217 -12.84 3.13 -13.36
CA GLU A 217 -13.02 3.87 -12.11
C GLU A 217 -11.68 4.13 -11.43
N VAL A 218 -10.76 3.15 -11.44
CA VAL A 218 -9.40 3.33 -10.93
C VAL A 218 -8.66 4.38 -11.74
N GLU A 219 -8.72 4.32 -13.06
CA GLU A 219 -8.06 5.31 -13.92
C GLU A 219 -8.65 6.72 -13.70
N MET A 220 -9.98 6.83 -13.59
CA MET A 220 -10.65 8.09 -13.30
C MET A 220 -10.26 8.63 -11.92
N PHE A 221 -10.17 7.76 -10.90
CA PHE A 221 -9.71 8.11 -9.57
C PHE A 221 -8.26 8.62 -9.60
N MET A 222 -7.36 7.91 -10.29
CA MET A 222 -5.97 8.33 -10.45
C MET A 222 -5.86 9.66 -11.19
N TYR A 223 -6.65 9.85 -12.25
CA TYR A 223 -6.74 11.12 -12.96
C TYR A 223 -7.19 12.26 -12.02
N GLN A 224 -8.27 12.04 -11.28
CA GLN A 224 -8.78 13.03 -10.31
C GLN A 224 -7.77 13.36 -9.22
N GLU A 225 -7.09 12.36 -8.67
CA GLU A 225 -6.06 12.56 -7.65
C GLU A 225 -4.86 13.36 -8.19
N ASN A 226 -4.42 13.04 -9.41
CA ASN A 226 -3.35 13.79 -10.08
C ASN A 226 -3.75 15.25 -10.33
N VAL A 227 -5.00 15.49 -10.74
CA VAL A 227 -5.54 16.84 -10.92
C VAL A 227 -5.60 17.58 -9.58
N ASN A 228 -6.12 16.93 -8.53
CA ASN A 228 -6.19 17.52 -7.19
C ASN A 228 -4.80 17.89 -6.68
N HIS A 229 -3.83 16.98 -6.80
CA HIS A 229 -2.45 17.20 -6.39
C HIS A 229 -1.81 18.37 -7.15
N TYR A 230 -2.05 18.47 -8.47
CA TYR A 230 -1.58 19.59 -9.30
C TYR A 230 -2.17 20.93 -8.81
N VAL A 231 -3.49 20.99 -8.63
CA VAL A 231 -4.18 22.21 -8.18
C VAL A 231 -3.68 22.64 -6.80
N ILE A 232 -3.55 21.69 -5.87
CA ILE A 232 -3.03 21.95 -4.53
C ILE A 232 -1.61 22.54 -4.61
N THR A 233 -0.72 21.92 -5.41
CA THR A 233 0.66 22.37 -5.58
C THR A 233 0.73 23.79 -6.13
N GLU A 234 -0.09 24.12 -7.15
CA GLU A 234 -0.15 25.45 -7.73
C GLU A 234 -0.68 26.50 -6.74
N GLU A 235 -1.72 26.19 -5.96
CA GLU A 235 -2.24 27.10 -4.95
C GLU A 235 -1.25 27.33 -3.80
N TYR A 236 -0.49 26.30 -3.40
CA TYR A 236 0.63 26.48 -2.47
C TYR A 236 1.71 27.39 -3.05
N ARG A 237 2.10 27.21 -4.32
CA ARG A 237 3.08 28.07 -5.00
C ARG A 237 2.64 29.55 -5.01
N LYS A 238 1.39 29.82 -5.40
CA LYS A 238 0.83 31.19 -5.41
C LYS A 238 0.82 31.83 -4.03
N LYS A 239 0.46 31.07 -2.97
CA LYS A 239 0.48 31.59 -1.59
C LYS A 239 1.88 32.01 -1.16
N HIS A 240 2.91 31.22 -1.50
CA HIS A 240 4.30 31.55 -1.16
C HIS A 240 4.84 32.75 -1.97
N GLU A 241 4.48 32.87 -3.26
CA GLU A 241 4.84 34.04 -4.07
C GLU A 241 4.15 35.33 -3.57
N GLY A 242 2.89 35.24 -3.14
CA GLY A 242 2.15 36.37 -2.56
C GLY A 242 2.69 36.85 -1.21
N GLN A 243 3.27 35.95 -0.40
CA GLN A 243 3.92 36.32 0.87
C GLN A 243 5.31 36.94 0.68
N ALA A 244 6.09 36.47 -0.31
CA ALA A 244 7.40 37.05 -0.60
C ALA A 244 7.35 38.48 -1.19
N GLY A 245 6.21 38.87 -1.77
CA GLY A 245 5.99 40.23 -2.30
C GLY A 245 5.38 41.22 -1.30
N GLY A 246 5.00 40.80 -0.09
CA GLY A 246 4.30 41.63 0.91
C GLY A 246 5.16 42.22 2.02
N ASP A 247 6.39 41.74 2.22
CA ASP A 247 7.31 42.20 3.28
C ASP A 247 8.30 43.29 2.80
N GLY A 248 7.98 43.97 1.69
CA GLY A 248 8.89 44.90 1.00
C GLY A 248 8.41 46.35 0.87
N ASP A 249 7.34 46.76 1.56
CA ASP A 249 6.80 48.13 1.52
C ASP A 249 6.70 48.76 2.93
#